data_AF-A0A525VPT2-F1
#
_entry.id   AF-A0A525VPT2-F1
#
_cell.length_a   1.000
_cell.length_b   1.000
_cell.length_c   1.000
_cell.angle_alpha   90.00
_cell.angle_beta   90.00
_cell.angle_gamma   90.00
#
_symmetry.space_group_name_H-M   'P 1'
#
loop_
_entity.id
_entity.type
_entity.pdbx_description
1 polymer ?
#
loop_
_entity_poly.entity_id
_entity_poly.type
_entity_poly.pdbx_seq_one_letter_code
_entity_poly.pdbx_strand_id
1 'polypeptide(L)'
;MNISIMKRERTLCYPNPLSGAMVMLRMPSRVVFPFGYRISIRQLSDTDMDRRDPNADGIWDDATKTIYLRKRLPVTRRRYILAHELGHAWLDWQHRHLDNGKAKT
;
A
#
# COMPACT_ATOMS: atom_id res chain seq x y z
N MET A 1 20.10 17.82 11.58
CA MET A 1 20.25 16.41 12.03
C MET A 1 20.14 15.53 10.78
N ASN A 2 21.27 15.06 10.25
CA ASN A 2 21.31 14.28 8.99
C ASN A 2 20.99 12.81 9.28
N ILE A 3 19.84 12.32 8.81
CA ILE A 3 19.51 10.89 8.89
C ILE A 3 20.22 10.20 7.73
N SER A 4 21.32 9.50 8.02
CA SER A 4 22.06 8.73 7.01
C SER A 4 21.29 7.46 6.66
N ILE A 5 20.79 7.37 5.42
CA ILE A 5 20.00 6.24 4.91
C ILE A 5 20.95 5.20 4.33
N MET A 6 21.11 4.06 5.00
CA MET A 6 21.90 2.95 4.45
C MET A 6 21.03 2.09 3.51
N LYS A 7 21.32 2.14 2.20
CA LYS A 7 20.71 1.27 1.18
C LYS A 7 21.46 -0.06 1.14
N ARG A 8 20.92 -1.12 1.75
CA ARG A 8 21.30 -2.51 1.40
C ARG A 8 20.27 -3.06 0.41
N GLU A 9 20.61 -2.97 -0.86
CA GLU A 9 20.02 -3.47 -2.12
C GLU A 9 18.50 -3.75 -2.27
N ARG A 10 17.74 -4.17 -1.27
CA ARG A 10 16.26 -4.31 -1.33
C ARG A 10 15.53 -3.97 -0.03
N THR A 11 16.27 -3.56 0.99
CA THR A 11 15.74 -3.30 2.34
C THR A 11 16.16 -1.90 2.77
N LEU A 12 15.16 -1.10 3.09
CA LEU A 12 15.37 0.28 3.51
C LEU A 12 15.21 0.29 5.03
N CYS A 13 16.28 0.67 5.71
CA CYS A 13 16.38 0.61 7.16
C CYS A 13 16.56 2.02 7.70
N TYR A 14 15.82 2.35 8.76
CA TYR A 14 16.04 3.59 9.51
C TYR A 14 16.42 3.24 10.95
N PRO A 15 17.32 4.02 11.57
CA PRO A 15 17.56 3.92 13.00
C PRO A 15 16.30 4.34 13.76
N ASN A 16 15.81 3.50 14.66
CA ASN A 16 14.77 3.89 15.61
C ASN A 16 15.37 4.91 16.59
N PRO A 17 14.83 6.15 16.69
CA PRO A 17 15.40 7.20 17.54
C PRO A 17 15.31 6.88 19.04
N LEU A 18 14.50 5.91 19.46
CA LEU A 18 14.33 5.53 20.87
C LEU A 18 15.17 4.32 21.29
N SER A 19 15.59 3.47 20.35
CA SER A 19 16.27 2.20 20.67
C SER A 19 17.55 1.93 19.91
N GLY A 20 17.93 2.77 18.94
CA GLY A 20 19.10 2.55 18.08
C GLY A 20 18.99 1.33 17.13
N ALA A 21 17.90 0.58 17.21
CA ALA A 21 17.67 -0.61 16.40
C ALA A 21 17.37 -0.22 14.94
N MET A 22 17.95 -0.98 14.00
CA MET A 22 17.62 -0.89 12.57
C MET A 22 16.22 -1.45 12.33
N VAL A 23 15.24 -0.58 12.06
CA VAL A 23 13.89 -1.02 11.69
C VAL A 23 13.89 -1.37 10.20
N MET A 24 13.68 -2.65 9.88
CA MET A 24 13.36 -3.06 8.53
C MET A 24 12.00 -2.48 8.13
N LEU A 25 11.96 -1.64 7.09
CA LEU A 25 10.70 -1.18 6.53
C LEU A 25 10.02 -2.32 5.79
N ARG A 26 9.02 -2.91 6.45
CA ARG A 26 8.14 -3.89 5.84
C ARG A 26 6.87 -3.19 5.36
N MET A 27 6.30 -3.70 4.27
CA MET A 27 4.94 -3.33 3.90
C MET A 27 3.97 -3.93 4.93
N PRO A 28 2.96 -3.17 5.38
CA PRO A 28 1.92 -3.74 6.24
C PRO A 28 1.14 -4.82 5.48
N SER A 29 0.59 -5.78 6.20
CA SER A 29 -0.30 -6.82 5.65
C SER A 29 -1.78 -6.41 5.69
N ARG A 30 -2.11 -5.38 6.48
CA ARG A 30 -3.46 -4.85 6.68
C ARG A 30 -3.40 -3.38 7.04
N VAL A 31 -4.39 -2.62 6.58
CA VAL A 31 -4.71 -1.26 7.06
C VAL A 31 -6.17 -1.25 7.52
N VAL A 32 -6.45 -0.48 8.56
CA VAL A 32 -7.81 -0.29 9.08
C VAL A 32 -8.05 1.22 9.15
N PHE A 33 -9.07 1.70 8.44
CA PHE A 33 -9.48 3.10 8.57
C PHE A 33 -10.18 3.35 9.92
N PRO A 34 -10.25 4.61 10.39
CA PRO A 34 -10.80 4.94 11.70
C PRO A 34 -12.22 4.43 11.98
N PHE A 35 -13.03 4.24 10.93
CA PHE A 35 -14.40 3.71 11.00
C PHE A 35 -14.47 2.17 10.84
N GLY A 36 -13.37 1.47 11.10
CA GLY A 36 -13.34 -0.01 11.13
C GLY A 36 -13.28 -0.69 9.77
N TYR A 37 -13.13 0.06 8.67
CA TYR A 37 -13.01 -0.51 7.33
C TYR A 37 -11.63 -1.15 7.12
N ARG A 38 -11.63 -2.47 6.89
CA ARG A 38 -10.43 -3.30 6.86
C ARG A 38 -9.99 -3.55 5.42
N ILE A 39 -8.74 -3.25 5.13
CA ILE A 39 -8.11 -3.43 3.83
C ILE A 39 -6.96 -4.41 3.98
N SER A 40 -6.97 -5.48 3.19
CA SER A 40 -5.86 -6.43 3.12
C SER A 40 -4.79 -5.93 2.15
N ILE A 41 -3.52 -6.20 2.41
CA ILE A 41 -2.42 -5.81 1.53
C ILE A 41 -1.66 -7.07 1.13
N ARG A 42 -1.50 -7.29 -0.17
CA ARG A 42 -0.76 -8.44 -0.73
C ARG A 42 0.30 -7.96 -1.70
N GLN A 43 1.50 -8.52 -1.59
CA GLN A 43 2.59 -8.27 -2.53
C GLN A 43 2.67 -9.42 -3.52
N LEU A 44 2.43 -9.13 -4.80
CA LEU A 44 2.36 -10.13 -5.86
C LEU A 44 3.67 -10.22 -6.65
N SER A 45 3.98 -11.41 -7.16
CA SER A 45 5.03 -11.57 -8.18
C SER A 45 4.66 -10.80 -9.46
N ASP A 46 5.61 -10.57 -10.36
CA ASP A 46 5.30 -9.93 -11.64
C ASP A 46 4.27 -10.75 -12.43
N THR A 47 4.45 -12.06 -12.51
CA THR A 47 3.51 -12.95 -13.20
C THR A 47 2.09 -12.87 -12.62
N ASP A 48 1.94 -12.87 -11.29
CA ASP A 48 0.61 -12.77 -10.67
C ASP A 48 -0.03 -11.39 -10.85
N MET A 49 0.80 -10.34 -10.88
CA MET A 49 0.34 -8.98 -11.14
C MET A 49 -0.07 -8.82 -12.60
N ASP A 50 0.72 -9.33 -13.54
CA ASP A 50 0.47 -9.21 -14.98
C ASP A 50 -0.79 -9.97 -15.42
N ARG A 51 -1.11 -11.09 -14.74
CA ARG A 51 -2.42 -11.77 -14.91
C ARG A 51 -3.62 -10.91 -14.52
N ARG A 52 -3.42 -9.92 -13.64
CA ARG A 52 -4.48 -8.99 -13.22
C ARG A 52 -4.48 -7.74 -14.09
N ASP A 53 -3.33 -7.07 -14.19
CA ASP A 53 -3.09 -5.94 -15.07
C ASP A 53 -1.57 -5.81 -15.33
N PRO A 54 -1.10 -6.01 -16.59
CA PRO A 54 0.32 -5.95 -16.93
C PRO A 54 0.94 -4.55 -16.77
N ASN A 55 0.14 -3.49 -16.81
CA ASN A 55 0.62 -2.11 -16.70
C ASN A 55 0.51 -1.55 -15.28
N ALA A 56 -0.14 -2.28 -14.37
CA ALA A 56 -0.34 -1.83 -13.01
C ALA A 56 0.88 -2.07 -12.10
N ASP A 57 1.24 -1.02 -11.37
CA ASP A 57 2.20 -1.04 -10.26
C ASP A 57 1.52 -1.42 -8.93
N GLY A 58 0.23 -1.09 -8.80
CA GLY A 58 -0.67 -1.40 -7.69
C GLY A 58 -2.11 -1.50 -8.18
N ILE A 59 -2.94 -2.24 -7.45
CA ILE A 59 -4.37 -2.42 -7.77
C ILE A 59 -5.16 -2.40 -6.47
N TRP A 60 -6.13 -1.49 -6.36
CA TRP A 60 -7.24 -1.61 -5.43
C TRP A 60 -8.33 -2.52 -5.99
N ASP A 61 -8.62 -3.63 -5.31
CA ASP A 61 -9.72 -4.54 -5.61
C ASP A 61 -10.84 -4.34 -4.58
N ASP A 62 -11.87 -3.59 -4.99
CA ASP A 62 -13.03 -3.31 -4.15
C ASP A 62 -13.85 -4.57 -3.85
N ALA A 63 -13.87 -5.60 -4.69
CA ALA A 63 -14.65 -6.80 -4.41
C ALA A 63 -14.07 -7.56 -3.19
N THR A 64 -12.75 -7.72 -3.16
CA THR A 64 -12.06 -8.46 -2.09
C THR A 64 -11.50 -7.57 -0.99
N LYS A 65 -11.70 -6.26 -1.08
CA LYS A 65 -11.13 -5.24 -0.18
C LYS A 65 -9.62 -5.42 0.00
N THR A 66 -8.93 -5.65 -1.10
CA THR A 66 -7.50 -5.97 -1.12
C THR A 66 -6.74 -5.02 -2.02
N ILE A 67 -5.62 -4.50 -1.50
CA ILE A 67 -4.62 -3.79 -2.29
C ILE A 67 -3.53 -4.78 -2.68
N TYR A 68 -3.31 -4.94 -3.98
CA TYR A 68 -2.21 -5.70 -4.54
C TYR A 68 -1.08 -4.76 -4.93
N LEU A 69 0.15 -5.11 -4.54
CA LEU A 69 1.35 -4.34 -4.83
C LEU A 69 2.36 -5.19 -5.59
N ARG A 70 2.95 -4.65 -6.65
CA ARG A 70 3.99 -5.35 -7.40
C ARG A 70 5.26 -5.50 -6.57
N LYS A 71 5.64 -6.75 -6.26
CA LYS A 71 6.71 -7.07 -5.30
C LYS A 71 8.11 -6.68 -5.78
N ARG A 72 8.39 -6.62 -7.08
CA ARG A 72 9.73 -6.23 -7.56
C ARG A 72 10.10 -4.77 -7.26
N LEU A 73 9.10 -3.91 -7.03
CA LEU A 73 9.33 -2.48 -6.86
C LEU A 73 10.06 -2.17 -5.54
N PRO A 74 10.90 -1.13 -5.51
CA PRO A 74 11.53 -0.66 -4.28
C PRO A 74 10.50 -0.34 -3.19
N VAL A 75 10.86 -0.57 -1.92
CA VAL A 75 9.95 -0.34 -0.76
C VAL A 75 9.35 1.07 -0.77
N THR A 76 10.14 2.10 -1.09
CA THR A 76 9.68 3.49 -1.19
C THR A 76 8.57 3.66 -2.23
N ARG A 77 8.77 3.10 -3.43
CA ARG A 77 7.78 3.11 -4.50
C ARG A 77 6.52 2.34 -4.08
N ARG A 78 6.66 1.17 -3.46
CA ARG A 78 5.51 0.39 -2.94
C ARG A 78 4.71 1.15 -1.87
N ARG A 79 5.36 1.93 -1.01
CA ARG A 79 4.67 2.77 0.00
C ARG A 79 3.90 3.92 -0.65
N TYR A 80 4.49 4.56 -1.64
CA TYR A 80 3.79 5.57 -2.45
C TYR A 80 2.55 4.97 -3.11
N ILE A 81 2.69 3.83 -3.79
CA ILE A 81 1.58 3.13 -4.44
C ILE A 81 0.52 2.72 -3.42
N LEU A 82 0.92 2.14 -2.28
CA LEU A 82 -0.02 1.80 -1.22
C LEU A 82 -0.84 3.02 -0.76
N ALA A 83 -0.20 4.18 -0.58
CA ALA A 83 -0.92 5.39 -0.20
C ALA A 83 -1.91 5.85 -1.28
N HIS A 84 -1.53 5.72 -2.56
CA HIS A 84 -2.41 6.00 -3.70
C HIS A 84 -3.64 5.07 -3.71
N GLU A 85 -3.44 3.75 -3.61
CA GLU A 85 -4.53 2.77 -3.61
C GLU A 85 -5.45 2.89 -2.38
N LEU A 86 -4.90 3.31 -1.22
CA LEU A 86 -5.73 3.66 -0.06
C LEU A 86 -6.65 4.86 -0.35
N GLY A 87 -6.22 5.80 -1.18
CA GLY A 87 -7.06 6.89 -1.66
C GLY A 87 -8.26 6.37 -2.46
N HIS A 88 -8.05 5.44 -3.38
CA HIS A 88 -9.15 4.78 -4.11
C HIS A 88 -10.10 4.04 -3.16
N ALA A 89 -9.57 3.27 -2.21
CA ALA A 89 -10.38 2.56 -1.23
C ALA A 89 -11.20 3.50 -0.34
N TRP A 90 -10.65 4.67 0.00
CA TRP A 90 -11.35 5.71 0.74
C TRP A 90 -12.50 6.32 -0.08
N LEU A 91 -12.23 6.70 -1.32
CA LEU A 91 -13.24 7.27 -2.23
C LEU A 91 -14.39 6.29 -2.46
N ASP A 92 -14.10 5.01 -2.71
CA ASP A 92 -15.13 3.99 -2.86
C ASP A 92 -15.99 3.82 -1.61
N TRP A 93 -15.38 3.89 -0.42
CA TRP A 93 -16.11 3.86 0.84
C TRP A 93 -17.02 5.09 0.98
N GLN A 94 -16.51 6.29 0.67
CA GLN A 94 -17.28 7.54 0.72
C GLN A 94 -18.47 7.50 -0.24
N HIS A 95 -18.24 7.11 -1.49
CA HIS A 95 -19.31 6.97 -2.48
C HIS A 95 -20.41 6.01 -2.00
N ARG A 96 -20.04 4.89 -1.38
CA ARG A 96 -21.01 3.91 -0.88
C ARG A 96 -21.80 4.37 0.34
N HIS A 97 -21.17 5.08 1.29
CA HIS A 97 -21.76 5.31 2.62
C HIS A 97 -22.18 6.75 2.89
N LEU A 98 -21.60 7.73 2.19
CA LEU A 98 -21.89 9.15 2.42
C LEU A 98 -22.71 9.76 1.28
N ASP A 99 -22.54 9.26 0.07
CA ASP A 99 -23.15 9.84 -1.12
C ASP A 99 -24.22 8.93 -1.75
N ASN A 100 -24.50 7.76 -1.16
CA ASN A 100 -25.41 6.74 -1.70
C ASN A 100 -25.14 6.41 -3.18
N GLY A 101 -23.91 6.59 -3.65
CA GLY A 101 -23.48 6.39 -5.03
C GLY A 101 -23.93 7.47 -6.03
N LYS A 102 -24.39 8.65 -5.61
CA LYS A 102 -24.87 9.70 -6.51
C LYS A 102 -23.79 10.29 -7.43
N ALA A 103 -22.54 10.36 -6.98
CA ALA A 103 -21.39 10.86 -7.73
C ALA A 103 -20.83 9.85 -8.76
N LYS A 104 -21.52 8.72 -9.02
CA LYS A 104 -21.13 7.76 -10.07
C LYS A 104 -21.48 8.21 -11.51
N THR A 105 -21.99 9.43 -11.70
CA THR A 105 -22.32 10.01 -13.02
C THR A 105 -21.11 10.61 -13.72
#